data_AF-A0A4Y5T4Q8-F1
#
_entry.id   AF-A0A4Y5T4Q8-F1
#
_cell.length_a   1.000
_cell.length_b   1.000
_cell.length_c   1.000
_cell.angle_alpha   90.00
_cell.angle_beta   90.00
_cell.angle_gamma   90.00
#
_symmetry.space_group_name_H-M   'P 1'
#
loop_
_entity.id
_entity.type
_entity.pdbx_description
1 polymer ?
#
loop_
_entity_poly.entity_id
_entity_poly.type
_entity_poly.pdbx_seq_one_letter_code
_entity_poly.pdbx_strand_id
1 'polypeptide(L)'
;MVFFKNTIKKIFFSIDKSFLIKYYSISIAIFLIFLFGTLNSGIRSLNDVYGIFFLTISAILFPFSVLVWNSIVNLFFNNSVILLPVVFMILFKIIKVILLYAFSIFIAPFGILYVYIKTK
;
A
#
# COMPACT_ATOMS: atom_id res chain seq x y z
N MET A 1 -25.67 -11.07 -3.63
CA MET A 1 -24.80 -9.87 -3.81
C MET A 1 -24.82 -8.89 -2.63
N VAL A 2 -25.69 -9.04 -1.61
CA VAL A 2 -25.76 -8.15 -0.43
C VAL A 2 -24.74 -8.50 0.66
N PHE A 3 -24.39 -9.79 0.81
CA PHE A 3 -23.43 -10.25 1.82
C PHE A 3 -22.01 -9.69 1.66
N PHE A 4 -21.53 -9.51 0.42
CA PHE A 4 -20.16 -9.04 0.14
C PHE A 4 -19.95 -7.56 0.49
N LYS A 5 -21.01 -6.74 0.36
CA LYS A 5 -20.94 -5.28 0.61
C LYS A 5 -20.77 -4.97 2.10
N ASN A 6 -21.35 -5.79 2.98
CA ASN A 6 -21.22 -5.62 4.43
C ASN A 6 -19.86 -6.06 4.97
N THR A 7 -19.22 -7.07 4.37
CA THR A 7 -17.88 -7.53 4.76
C THR A 7 -16.81 -6.49 4.44
N ILE A 8 -16.84 -5.90 3.25
CA ILE A 8 -15.92 -4.81 2.87
C ILE A 8 -16.10 -3.62 3.82
N LYS A 9 -17.35 -3.22 4.10
CA LYS A 9 -17.62 -2.05 4.96
C LYS A 9 -17.12 -2.25 6.40
N LYS A 10 -17.14 -3.47 6.93
CA LYS A 10 -16.57 -3.81 8.24
C LYS A 10 -15.03 -3.89 8.22
N ILE A 11 -14.44 -4.44 7.15
CA ILE A 11 -12.98 -4.47 6.93
C ILE A 11 -12.41 -3.04 6.98
N PHE A 12 -13.06 -2.11 6.29
CA PHE A 12 -12.67 -0.69 6.29
C PHE A 12 -12.96 0.04 7.61
N PHE A 13 -13.83 -0.48 8.47
CA PHE A 13 -14.15 0.12 9.78
C PHE A 13 -13.25 -0.36 10.93
N SER A 14 -12.64 -1.55 10.80
CA SER A 14 -11.65 -2.07 11.76
C SER A 14 -10.26 -1.43 11.60
N ILE A 15 -10.03 -0.76 10.46
CA ILE A 15 -8.81 -0.03 10.14
C ILE A 15 -9.04 1.45 10.42
N ASP A 16 -8.09 2.11 11.07
CA ASP A 16 -8.16 3.55 11.30
C ASP A 16 -8.33 4.31 9.97
N LYS A 17 -9.41 5.10 9.84
CA LYS A 17 -9.67 5.87 8.61
C LYS A 17 -8.52 6.81 8.28
N SER A 18 -7.92 7.42 9.31
CA SER A 18 -6.75 8.30 9.15
C SER A 18 -5.55 7.56 8.56
N PHE A 19 -5.39 6.26 8.85
CA PHE A 19 -4.35 5.43 8.27
C PHE A 19 -4.59 5.24 6.78
N LEU A 20 -5.80 4.79 6.40
CA LEU A 20 -6.12 4.51 5.00
C LEU A 20 -5.98 5.76 4.14
N ILE A 21 -6.53 6.90 4.59
CA ILE A 21 -6.44 8.17 3.87
C ILE A 21 -4.98 8.54 3.59
N LYS A 22 -4.11 8.47 4.60
CA LYS A 22 -2.69 8.79 4.47
C LYS A 22 -2.00 7.95 3.39
N TYR A 23 -2.18 6.63 3.42
CA TYR A 23 -1.47 5.75 2.49
C TYR A 23 -2.10 5.72 1.09
N TYR A 24 -3.41 5.98 0.96
CA TYR A 24 -4.03 6.23 -0.34
C TYR A 24 -3.57 7.55 -0.96
N SER A 25 -3.38 8.61 -0.17
CA SER A 25 -2.81 9.87 -0.68
C SER A 25 -1.39 9.66 -1.19
N ILE A 26 -0.57 8.86 -0.49
CA ILE A 26 0.78 8.51 -0.92
C ILE A 26 0.74 7.65 -2.19
N SER A 27 -0.15 6.66 -2.28
CA SER A 27 -0.23 5.81 -3.48
C SER A 27 -0.68 6.58 -4.71
N ILE A 28 -1.64 7.48 -4.57
CA ILE A 28 -2.07 8.40 -5.64
C ILE A 28 -0.94 9.33 -6.07
N ALA A 29 -0.16 9.88 -5.14
CA ALA A 29 0.96 10.74 -5.49
C ALA A 29 2.01 9.98 -6.33
N ILE A 30 2.35 8.75 -5.93
CA ILE A 30 3.29 7.89 -6.67
C ILE A 30 2.72 7.56 -8.06
N PHE A 31 1.46 7.18 -8.13
CA PHE A 31 0.79 6.87 -9.39
C PHE A 31 0.81 8.05 -10.36
N LEU A 32 0.49 9.26 -9.88
CA LEU A 32 0.51 10.47 -10.71
C LEU A 32 1.93 10.79 -11.22
N ILE A 33 2.96 10.67 -10.37
CA ILE A 33 4.34 10.91 -10.77
C ILE A 33 4.74 9.97 -11.92
N PHE A 34 4.42 8.69 -11.81
CA PHE A 34 4.69 7.71 -12.87
C PHE A 34 3.88 8.01 -14.14
N LEU A 35 2.59 8.33 -13.99
CA LEU A 35 1.71 8.64 -15.12
C LEU A 35 2.19 9.88 -15.88
N PHE A 36 2.61 10.94 -15.19
CA PHE A 36 3.23 12.12 -15.81
C PHE A 36 4.50 11.75 -16.59
N GLY A 37 5.33 10.87 -16.04
CA GLY A 37 6.52 10.36 -16.74
C GLY A 37 6.15 9.68 -18.07
N THR A 38 5.19 8.74 -18.02
CA THR A 38 4.75 7.98 -19.20
C THR A 38 4.07 8.85 -20.27
N LEU A 39 3.26 9.84 -19.85
CA LEU A 39 2.60 10.76 -20.79
C LEU A 39 3.61 11.66 -21.50
N ASN A 40 4.64 12.15 -20.80
CA ASN A 40 5.67 13.01 -21.39
C ASN A 40 6.55 12.26 -22.40
N SER A 41 6.83 10.98 -22.17
CA SER A 41 7.56 10.14 -23.14
C SER A 41 6.71 9.68 -24.33
N GLY A 42 5.38 9.84 -24.23
CA GLY A 42 4.41 9.25 -25.14
C GLY A 42 4.25 7.73 -24.91
N ILE A 43 3.03 7.22 -25.11
CA ILE A 43 2.75 5.78 -25.09
C ILE A 43 3.28 5.20 -26.40
N ARG A 44 4.38 4.45 -26.33
CA ARG A 44 5.08 3.92 -27.52
C ARG A 44 4.92 2.43 -27.69
N SER A 45 4.59 1.72 -26.60
CA SER A 45 4.51 0.27 -26.59
C SER A 45 3.34 -0.25 -25.76
N LEU A 46 2.91 -1.48 -26.05
CA LEU A 46 1.99 -2.24 -25.19
C LEU A 46 2.56 -2.41 -23.76
N ASN A 47 3.89 -2.41 -23.60
CA ASN A 47 4.54 -2.46 -22.29
C ASN A 47 4.16 -1.26 -21.39
N ASP A 48 3.98 -0.08 -21.97
CA ASP A 48 3.58 1.12 -21.20
C ASP A 48 2.16 0.95 -20.66
N VAL A 49 1.27 0.34 -21.45
CA VAL A 49 -0.11 0.05 -21.05
C VAL A 49 -0.13 -0.99 -19.93
N TYR A 50 0.62 -2.09 -20.06
CA TYR A 50 0.74 -3.09 -18.98
C TYR A 50 1.32 -2.47 -17.70
N GLY A 51 2.30 -1.56 -17.83
CA GLY A 51 2.86 -0.81 -16.71
C GLY A 51 1.82 0.03 -15.97
N ILE A 52 0.98 0.77 -16.70
CA ILE A 52 -0.10 1.58 -16.12
C ILE A 52 -1.13 0.68 -15.41
N PHE A 53 -1.52 -0.45 -16.01
CA PHE A 53 -2.43 -1.41 -15.38
C PHE A 53 -1.84 -1.94 -14.07
N PHE A 54 -0.58 -2.38 -14.08
CA PHE A 54 0.12 -2.86 -12.90
C PHE A 54 0.20 -1.78 -11.81
N LEU A 55 0.57 -0.56 -12.18
CA LEU A 55 0.66 0.57 -11.26
C LEU A 55 -0.70 0.92 -10.66
N THR A 56 -1.78 0.83 -11.42
CA THR A 56 -3.15 1.10 -10.95
C THR A 56 -3.59 0.07 -9.91
N ILE A 57 -3.37 -1.21 -10.18
CA ILE A 57 -3.68 -2.29 -9.24
C ILE A 57 -2.85 -2.11 -7.97
N SER A 58 -1.54 -1.90 -8.12
CA SER A 58 -0.64 -1.67 -6.98
C SER A 58 -1.02 -0.43 -6.16
N ALA A 59 -1.51 0.65 -6.78
CA ALA A 59 -1.98 1.84 -6.07
C ALA A 59 -3.17 1.56 -5.14
N ILE A 60 -4.08 0.67 -5.57
CA ILE A 60 -5.27 0.26 -4.81
C ILE A 60 -4.88 -0.69 -3.68
N LEU A 61 -3.95 -1.60 -3.95
CA LEU A 61 -3.51 -2.64 -3.03
C LEU A 61 -2.49 -2.13 -1.98
N PHE A 62 -1.76 -1.05 -2.29
CA PHE A 62 -0.69 -0.50 -1.47
C PHE A 62 -1.00 -0.34 0.03
N PRO A 63 -2.11 0.31 0.45
CA PRO A 63 -2.40 0.50 1.87
C PRO A 63 -2.53 -0.83 2.62
N PHE A 64 -3.00 -1.90 1.97
CA PHE A 64 -3.08 -3.22 2.57
C PHE A 64 -1.71 -3.86 2.77
N SER A 65 -0.78 -3.66 1.83
CA SER A 65 0.61 -4.11 1.98
C SER A 65 1.31 -3.40 3.15
N VAL A 66 1.03 -2.11 3.33
CA VAL A 66 1.55 -1.34 4.47
C VAL A 66 0.99 -1.82 5.81
N LEU A 67 -0.29 -2.23 5.85
CA LEU A 67 -0.86 -2.85 7.05
C LEU A 67 -0.09 -4.10 7.46
N VAL A 68 0.18 -5.01 6.51
CA VAL A 68 0.96 -6.24 6.77
C VAL A 68 2.34 -5.90 7.32
N TRP A 69 3.05 -4.99 6.66
CA TRP A 69 4.38 -4.58 7.10
C TRP A 69 4.39 -4.04 8.53
N ASN A 70 3.44 -3.16 8.86
CA ASN A 70 3.37 -2.59 10.20
C ASN A 70 3.04 -3.66 11.25
N SER A 71 2.15 -4.61 10.93
CA SER A 71 1.88 -5.74 11.81
C SER A 71 3.14 -6.57 12.06
N ILE A 72 3.90 -6.90 11.01
CA ILE A 72 5.16 -7.64 11.12
C ILE A 72 6.18 -6.88 11.98
N VAL A 73 6.42 -5.60 11.69
CA VAL A 73 7.36 -4.77 12.46
C VAL A 73 6.94 -4.68 13.92
N ASN A 74 5.65 -4.48 14.20
CA ASN A 74 5.14 -4.42 15.57
C ASN A 74 5.33 -5.76 16.31
N LEU A 75 5.22 -6.90 15.62
CA LEU A 75 5.50 -8.21 16.20
C LEU A 75 6.98 -8.38 16.56
N PHE A 76 7.90 -7.96 15.69
CA PHE A 76 9.34 -8.08 15.94
C PHE A 76 9.83 -7.13 17.03
N PHE A 77 9.36 -5.89 17.02
CA PHE A 77 9.87 -4.86 17.92
C PHE A 77 9.04 -4.73 19.20
N ASN A 78 7.92 -5.43 19.34
CA ASN A 78 7.05 -5.44 20.52
C ASN A 78 6.86 -4.03 21.14
N ASN A 79 6.57 -3.05 20.27
CA ASN A 79 6.38 -1.63 20.62
C ASN A 79 7.64 -0.88 21.13
N SER A 80 8.83 -1.44 20.98
CA SER A 80 10.09 -0.74 21.25
C SER A 80 10.36 0.35 20.21
N VAL A 81 10.77 1.52 20.69
CA VAL A 81 11.12 2.66 19.85
C VAL A 81 12.62 2.60 19.56
N ILE A 82 12.98 2.35 18.31
CA ILE A 82 14.37 2.37 17.88
C ILE A 82 14.73 3.81 17.51
N LEU A 83 15.69 4.40 18.23
CA LEU A 83 16.26 5.70 17.89
C LEU A 83 17.32 5.51 16.81
N LEU A 84 17.02 6.00 15.60
CA LEU A 84 17.98 6.10 14.50
C LEU A 84 18.22 7.58 14.16
N PRO A 85 19.40 7.93 13.61
CA PRO A 85 19.61 9.25 13.05
C PRO A 85 18.54 9.59 12.00
N VAL A 86 18.13 10.86 11.95
CA VAL A 86 17.00 11.33 11.13
C VAL A 86 17.14 10.93 9.66
N VAL A 87 18.36 10.99 9.11
CA VAL A 87 18.67 10.62 7.73
C VAL A 87 18.30 9.15 7.46
N PHE A 88 18.72 8.23 8.31
CA PHE A 88 18.40 6.80 8.17
C PHE A 88 16.91 6.54 8.33
N MET A 89 16.25 7.21 9.29
CA MET A 89 14.81 7.07 9.51
C MET A 89 14.01 7.46 8.25
N ILE A 90 14.36 8.56 7.59
CA ILE A 90 13.72 9.01 6.35
C ILE A 90 14.01 8.02 5.23
N LEU A 91 15.26 7.58 5.08
CA LEU A 91 15.67 6.63 4.05
C LEU A 91 14.88 5.31 4.16
N PHE A 92 14.80 4.72 5.35
CA PHE A 92 14.00 3.50 5.58
C PHE A 92 12.54 3.70 5.25
N LYS A 93 11.99 4.88 5.55
CA LYS A 93 10.59 5.21 5.25
C LYS A 93 10.33 5.27 3.75
N ILE A 94 11.25 5.84 2.97
CA ILE A 94 11.16 5.89 1.50
C ILE A 94 11.32 4.49 0.91
N ILE A 95 12.36 3.75 1.32
CA ILE A 95 12.61 2.37 0.86
C ILE A 95 11.38 1.49 1.12
N LYS A 96 10.81 1.57 2.32
CA LYS A 96 9.58 0.86 2.69
C LYS A 96 8.44 1.16 1.71
N VAL A 97 8.20 2.44 1.41
CA VAL A 97 7.10 2.83 0.51
C VAL A 97 7.32 2.26 -0.88
N ILE A 98 8.52 2.40 -1.44
CA ILE A 98 8.86 1.90 -2.78
C ILE A 98 8.73 0.37 -2.84
N LEU A 99 9.30 -0.33 -1.86
CA LEU A 99 9.29 -1.79 -1.80
C LEU A 99 7.86 -2.34 -1.69
N LEU A 100 7.05 -1.77 -0.79
CA LEU A 100 5.67 -2.22 -0.60
C LEU A 100 4.77 -1.87 -1.78
N TYR A 101 5.06 -0.79 -2.50
CA TYR A 101 4.34 -0.44 -3.72
C TYR A 101 4.67 -1.43 -4.84
N ALA A 102 5.95 -1.74 -5.05
CA ALA A 102 6.38 -2.69 -6.07
C ALA A 102 5.87 -4.12 -5.82
N PHE A 103 5.90 -4.58 -4.56
CA PHE A 103 5.44 -5.91 -4.18
C PHE A 103 3.98 -5.95 -3.71
N SER A 104 3.21 -4.90 -4.01
CA SER A 104 1.87 -4.76 -3.42
C SER A 104 0.95 -5.92 -3.79
N ILE A 105 1.03 -6.39 -5.04
CA ILE A 105 0.19 -7.49 -5.54
C ILE A 105 0.40 -8.80 -4.78
N PHE A 106 1.61 -9.05 -4.28
CA PHE A 106 1.96 -10.25 -3.51
C PHE A 106 1.65 -10.11 -2.02
N ILE A 107 1.89 -8.92 -1.46
CA ILE A 107 1.80 -8.68 -0.01
C ILE A 107 0.37 -8.31 0.41
N ALA A 108 -0.36 -7.56 -0.41
CA ALA A 108 -1.71 -7.09 -0.08
C ALA A 108 -2.75 -8.20 0.18
N PRO A 109 -2.74 -9.36 -0.51
CA PRO A 109 -3.65 -10.47 -0.19
C PRO A 109 -3.58 -10.89 1.28
N PHE A 110 -2.38 -10.91 1.88
CA PHE A 110 -2.22 -11.19 3.31
C PHE A 110 -2.82 -10.10 4.19
N GLY A 111 -2.76 -8.83 3.75
CA GLY A 111 -3.36 -7.70 4.47
C GLY A 111 -4.87 -7.76 4.46
N ILE A 112 -5.46 -8.10 3.31
CA ILE A 112 -6.90 -8.31 3.16
C ILE A 112 -7.35 -9.49 4.02
N LEU A 113 -6.60 -10.60 4.00
CA LEU A 113 -6.88 -11.78 4.83
C LEU A 113 -6.80 -11.47 6.33
N TYR A 114 -5.78 -10.73 6.76
CA TYR A 114 -5.61 -10.29 8.16
C TYR A 114 -6.84 -9.53 8.66
N VAL A 115 -7.32 -8.57 7.87
CA VAL A 115 -8.49 -7.77 8.25
C VAL A 115 -9.77 -8.61 8.20
N TYR A 116 -9.89 -9.53 7.24
CA TYR A 116 -11.02 -10.47 7.17
C TYR A 116 -11.13 -11.35 8.43
N ILE A 117 -10.01 -11.92 8.90
CA ILE A 117 -9.98 -12.75 10.11
C ILE A 117 -10.33 -11.91 11.35
N LYS A 118 -9.76 -10.70 11.48
CA LYS A 118 -10.04 -9.80 12.62
C LYS A 118 -11.50 -9.33 12.68
N THR A 119 -12.20 -9.32 11.54
CA THR A 119 -13.58 -8.84 11.42
C THR A 119 -14.62 -9.95 11.68
N LYS A 120 -14.19 -11.22 11.68
CA LYS A 120 -15.04 -12.38 11.93
C LYS A 120 -15.11 -12.66 13.43
#